data_AF-A0A6B3FDG2-F1
#
_entry.id   AF-A0A6B3FDG2-F1
#
_cell.length_a   1.000
_cell.length_b   1.000
_cell.length_c   1.000
_cell.angle_alpha   90.00
_cell.angle_beta   90.00
_cell.angle_gamma   90.00
#
_symmetry.space_group_name_H-M   'P 1'
#
loop_
_entity.id
_entity.type
_entity.pdbx_description
1 polymer ?
#
loop_
_entity_poly.entity_id
_entity_poly.type
_entity_poly.pdbx_seq_one_letter_code
_entity_poly.pdbx_strand_id
1 'polypeptide(L)' 'MPTPEFILGLREKIGQDLLLLPGVNGVVLDDAGRLLLGRRADTGRWALPAGICEPDEQPAETIVREVLE' A
#
# COMPACT_ATOMS: atom_id res chain seq x y z
N MET A 1 0.26 2.59 8.36
CA MET A 1 0.79 3.86 7.84
C MET A 1 -0.25 4.96 7.95
N PRO A 2 0.17 6.20 8.26
CA PRO A 2 -0.67 7.38 8.02
C PRO A 2 -0.98 7.52 6.52
N THR A 3 -2.09 8.16 6.19
CA THR A 3 -2.44 8.46 4.79
C THR A 3 -1.40 9.40 4.17
N PRO A 4 -0.86 9.11 2.97
CA PRO A 4 0.06 10.00 2.26
C PRO A 4 -0.44 11.44 2.09
N GLU A 5 0.47 12.41 2.21
CA GLU A 5 0.16 13.85 2.11
C GLU A 5 -0.46 14.24 0.77
N PHE A 6 -0.03 13.64 -0.34
CA PHE A 6 -0.62 13.95 -1.65
C PHE A 6 -2.10 13.56 -1.73
N ILE A 7 -2.50 12.47 -1.05
CA ILE A 7 -3.89 12.05 -0.97
C ILE A 7 -4.69 13.05 -0.14
N LEU A 8 -4.14 13.55 0.97
CA LEU A 8 -4.78 14.59 1.77
C LEU A 8 -5.01 15.86 0.93
N GLY A 9 -3.98 16.31 0.20
CA GLY A 9 -4.11 17.46 -0.70
C GLY A 9 -5.07 17.26 -1.87
N LEU A 10 -5.26 16.02 -2.35
CA LEU A 10 -6.33 15.70 -3.31
C LEU A 10 -7.71 15.76 -2.64
N ARG A 11 -7.84 15.21 -1.43
CA ARG A 11 -9.10 15.19 -0.68
C ARG A 11 -9.62 16.59 -0.33
N GLU A 12 -8.73 17.53 -0.07
CA GLU A 12 -9.11 18.94 0.10
C GLU A 12 -9.79 19.54 -1.14
N LYS A 13 -9.42 19.06 -2.34
CA LYS A 13 -9.90 19.61 -3.62
C LYS A 13 -11.16 18.90 -4.14
N ILE A 14 -11.24 17.59 -3.97
CA ILE A 14 -12.31 16.76 -4.55
C ILE A 14 -13.31 16.23 -3.50
N GLY A 15 -13.09 16.53 -2.22
CA GLY A 15 -13.94 16.05 -1.14
C GLY A 15 -14.03 14.52 -1.08
N GLN A 16 -15.25 14.00 -1.07
CA GLN A 16 -15.54 12.57 -0.99
C GLN A 16 -15.73 11.89 -2.35
N ASP A 17 -15.51 12.61 -3.45
CA ASP A 17 -15.64 12.03 -4.79
C ASP A 17 -14.64 10.87 -4.99
N LEU A 18 -14.95 10.03 -5.97
CA LEU A 18 -14.12 8.87 -6.30
C LEU A 18 -12.68 9.32 -6.60
N LEU A 19 -11.73 8.68 -5.92
CA LEU A 19 -10.30 8.88 -6.16
C LEU A 19 -9.68 7.57 -6.63
N LEU A 20 -9.27 7.53 -7.90
CA LEU A 20 -8.55 6.39 -8.44
C LEU A 20 -7.07 6.51 -8.07
N LEU A 21 -6.56 5.53 -7.32
CA LEU A 21 -5.16 5.51 -6.89
C LEU A 21 -4.47 4.27 -7.45
N PRO A 22 -3.26 4.41 -8.03
CA PRO A 22 -2.42 3.26 -8.32
C PRO A 22 -1.97 2.62 -7.00
N GLY A 23 -2.13 1.31 -6.91
CA GLY A 23 -1.71 0.53 -5.74
C GLY A 23 -1.07 -0.77 -6.16
N VAL A 24 -0.24 -1.31 -5.28
CA VAL A 24 0.54 -2.53 -5.49
C VAL A 24 0.29 -3.53 -4.36
N ASN A 25 0.40 -4.82 -4.67
CA ASN A 25 0.37 -5.91 -3.70
C ASN A 25 1.57 -6.81 -3.95
N GLY A 26 2.23 -7.24 -2.89
CA GLY A 26 3.43 -8.07 -2.93
C GLY A 26 3.14 -9.49 -2.49
N VAL A 27 3.59 -10.46 -3.27
CA VAL A 27 3.60 -11.88 -2.88
C VAL A 27 5.04 -12.26 -2.60
N VAL A 28 5.36 -12.41 -1.31
CA VAL A 28 6.71 -12.75 -0.86
C VAL A 28 6.68 -14.14 -0.24
N LEU A 29 7.55 -15.01 -0.76
CA LEU A 29 7.70 -16.39 -0.29
C LEU A 29 9.07 -16.55 0.36
N ASP A 30 9.13 -17.37 1.42
CA ASP A 30 10.40 -17.86 1.93
C ASP A 30 10.84 -19.16 1.22
N ASP A 31 12.02 -19.68 1.59
CA ASP A 31 12.60 -20.89 1.00
C ASP A 31 11.73 -22.15 1.20
N ALA A 32 10.82 -22.13 2.18
CA ALA A 32 9.86 -23.21 2.43
C ALA A 32 8.53 -23.01 1.69
N GLY A 33 8.40 -21.96 0.88
CA GLY A 33 7.19 -21.63 0.12
C GLY A 33 6.06 -21.05 0.98
N ARG A 34 6.34 -20.55 2.19
CA ARG A 34 5.34 -19.89 3.04
C ARG A 34 5.17 -18.44 2.61
N LEU A 35 3.93 -17.95 2.63
CA LEU A 35 3.57 -16.60 2.24
C LEU A 35 3.70 -15.60 3.39
N LEU A 36 4.38 -14.48 3.16
CA LEU A 36 4.36 -13.33 4.06
C LEU A 36 2.99 -12.65 4.05
N LEU A 37 2.41 -12.50 5.23
CA LEU A 37 1.16 -11.77 5.44
C LEU A 37 1.34 -10.80 6.61
N GLY A 38 0.77 -9.60 6.45
CA GLY A 38 0.63 -8.62 7.52
C GLY A 38 -0.76 -8.73 8.15
N ARG A 39 -0.85 -8.69 9.48
CA ARG A 39 -2.14 -8.57 10.18
C ARG A 39 -2.46 -7.09 10.33
N ARG A 40 -3.50 -6.62 9.62
CA ARG A 40 -3.87 -5.20 9.63
C ARG A 40 -4.32 -4.76 11.02
N ALA A 41 -3.86 -3.59 11.45
CA ALA A 41 -4.24 -3.01 12.74
C ALA A 41 -5.71 -2.55 12.78
N ASP A 42 -6.28 -2.14 11.64
CA ASP A 42 -7.61 -1.55 11.56
C ASP A 42 -8.76 -2.59 11.62
N THR A 43 -8.53 -3.75 11.02
CA THR A 43 -9.55 -4.78 10.78
C THR A 43 -9.17 -6.12 11.40
N GLY A 44 -7.92 -6.28 11.85
CA GLY A 44 -7.39 -7.53 12.39
C GLY A 44 -7.26 -8.67 11.38
N ARG A 45 -7.54 -8.40 10.10
CA ARG A 45 -7.47 -9.39 9.00
C ARG A 45 -6.05 -9.53 8.49
N TRP A 46 -5.72 -10.73 8.01
CA TRP A 46 -4.47 -10.98 7.28
C TRP A 46 -4.60 -10.47 5.84
N ALA A 47 -3.56 -9.81 5.35
CA ALA A 47 -3.47 -9.30 3.99
C ALA A 47 -2.03 -9.41 3.47
N LEU A 48 -1.88 -9.32 2.15
CA LEU A 48 -0.57 -9.15 1.53
C LEU A 48 0.03 -7.80 1.95
N PRO A 49 1.37 -7.67 2.01
CA PRO A 49 2.04 -6.38 1.96
C PRO A 49 1.54 -5.61 0.73
N ALA A 50 1.11 -4.37 0.94
CA ALA A 50 0.44 -3.58 -0.09
C ALA A 50 0.50 -2.10 0.26
N GLY A 51 0.62 -1.27 -0.78
CA GLY A 51 0.71 0.17 -0.64
C GLY A 51 0.20 0.92 -1.86
N ILE A 52 0.11 2.23 -1.69
CA ILE A 52 -0.25 3.18 -2.73
C ILE A 52 1.05 3.73 -3.31
N CYS A 53 1.14 3.85 -4.63
CA CYS A 53 2.31 4.48 -5.24
C CYS A 53 2.33 5.96 -4.89
N GLU A 54 3.48 6.43 -4.39
CA GLU A 54 3.73 7.86 -4.26
C GLU A 54 3.87 8.50 -5.67
N PRO A 55 3.58 9.80 -5.82
CA PRO A 55 3.86 10.51 -7.06
C PRO A 55 5.32 10.33 -7.46
N ASP A 56 5.54 10.07 -8.76
CA ASP A 56 6.85 9.82 -9.36
C ASP A 56 7.57 8.53 -8.91
N GLU A 57 6.97 7.71 -8.04
CA GLU A 57 7.49 6.40 -7.64
C GLU A 57 7.09 5.31 -8.65
N GLN A 58 8.04 4.44 -9.02
CA GLN A 58 7.71 3.28 -9.86
C GLN A 58 6.98 2.20 -9.04
N PRO A 59 5.97 1.49 -9.59
CA PRO A 59 5.27 0.43 -8.85
C PRO A 59 6.18 -0.64 -8.24
N ALA A 60 7.29 -0.96 -8.91
CA ALA A 60 8.28 -1.90 -8.40
C ALA A 60 9.04 -1.36 -7.17
N GLU A 61 9.32 -0.06 -7.13
CA GLU A 61 9.97 0.59 -5.98
C GLU A 61 8.99 0.69 -4.80
N THR A 62 7.74 1.07 -5.08
CA THR A 62 6.65 1.10 -4.10
C THR A 62 6.56 -0.23 -3.35
N ILE A 63 6.50 -1.36 -4.07
CA ILE A 63 6.30 -2.65 -3.38
C ILE A 63 7.52 -3.10 -2.59
N VAL A 64 8.74 -2.75 -3.02
CA VAL A 64 9.95 -3.04 -2.25
C VAL A 64 9.95 -2.27 -0.93
N ARG A 65 9.59 -0.98 -0.95
CA ARG A 65 9.46 -0.15 0.26
C ARG A 65 8.40 -0.73 1.21
N GLU A 66 7.21 -1.01 0.70
CA GLU A 66 6.07 -1.54 1.48
C GLU A 66 6.33 -2.91 2.11
N VAL A 67 7.21 -3.72 1.53
CA VAL A 67 7.63 -5.01 2.11
C VAL A 67 8.64 -4.82 3.25
N LEU A 68 9.42 -3.73 3.24
CA LEU A 68 10.44 -3.43 4.25
C LEU A 68 9.90 -2.70 5.49
N GLU A 69 8.80 -1.96 5.35
CA GLU A 69 8.09 -1.25 6.43
C GLU A 69 7.38 -2.19 7.42
#